data_AF-A4EJQ5-F1
#
_entry.id   AF-A4EJQ5-F1
#
_cell.length_a   1.000
_cell.length_b   1.000
_cell.length_c   1.000
_cell.angle_alpha   90.00
_cell.angle_beta   90.00
_cell.angle_gamma   90.00
#
_symmetry.space_group_name_H-M   'P 1'
#
loop_
_entity.id
_entity.type
_entity.pdbx_description
1 polymer ?
#
loop_
_entity_poly.entity_id
_entity_poly.type
_entity_poly.pdbx_seq_one_letter_code
_entity_poly.pdbx_strand_id
1 'polypeptide(L)'
;MKMKIGTPLPADYVVSHEDLAETASTLIAHALLPLFAENMSEEMAKANVEGIVTELAYLFDDGEIELGGKIFRPRLAFIDETGAILPGAAQLNTLHQLADAPFEIAPEAGITFEEPEFVDE
;
A
#
# COMPACT_ATOMS: atom_id res chain seq x y z
N MET A 1 -1.83 16.89 -3.03
CA MET A 1 -1.30 16.40 -1.76
C MET A 1 -0.40 15.18 -2.02
N LYS A 2 0.89 15.25 -1.70
CA LYS A 2 1.78 14.07 -1.77
C LYS A 2 1.90 13.50 -0.35
N MET A 3 1.28 12.36 -0.10
CA MET A 3 1.40 11.68 1.19
C MET A 3 2.76 10.98 1.25
N LYS A 4 3.49 11.18 2.36
CA LYS A 4 4.77 10.53 2.60
C LYS A 4 4.70 9.78 3.91
N ILE A 5 5.11 8.52 3.84
CA ILE A 5 5.29 7.66 4.99
C ILE A 5 6.80 7.48 5.19
N GLY A 6 7.28 7.59 6.43
CA GLY A 6 8.68 7.45 6.77
C GLY A 6 8.89 6.59 8.00
N THR A 7 10.02 5.88 8.06
CA THR A 7 10.47 5.19 9.28
C THR A 7 12.01 5.22 9.30
N PRO A 8 12.65 5.51 10.44
CA PRO A 8 14.11 5.44 10.54
C PRO A 8 14.56 3.98 10.47
N LEU A 9 15.36 3.64 9.46
CA LEU A 9 15.91 2.30 9.28
C LEU A 9 17.36 2.22 9.79
N PRO A 10 17.81 1.04 10.27
CA PRO A 10 19.22 0.79 10.54
C PRO A 10 20.10 1.03 9.31
N ALA A 11 21.36 1.43 9.52
CA ALA A 11 22.25 1.85 8.44
C ALA A 11 22.62 0.73 7.44
N ASP A 12 22.48 -0.53 7.85
CA ASP A 12 22.74 -1.74 7.06
C ASP A 12 21.47 -2.45 6.60
N TYR A 13 20.29 -1.89 6.89
CA TYR A 13 19.03 -2.47 6.51
C TYR A 13 18.78 -2.29 5.02
N VAL A 14 18.44 -3.39 4.34
CA VAL A 14 18.07 -3.39 2.93
C VAL A 14 16.56 -3.55 2.86
N VAL A 15 15.88 -2.51 2.38
CA VAL A 15 14.43 -2.55 2.16
C VAL A 15 14.10 -3.62 1.14
N SER A 16 13.22 -4.53 1.53
CA SER A 16 12.65 -5.54 0.65
C SER A 16 11.31 -5.10 0.10
N HIS A 17 10.87 -5.81 -0.94
CA HIS A 17 9.55 -5.59 -1.50
C HIS A 17 8.42 -5.96 -0.50
N GLU A 18 8.65 -6.93 0.39
CA GLU A 18 7.71 -7.35 1.42
C GLU A 18 7.42 -6.22 2.42
N ASP A 19 8.48 -5.54 2.90
CA ASP A 19 8.36 -4.41 3.83
C ASP A 19 7.50 -3.27 3.26
N LEU A 20 7.64 -3.01 1.95
CA LEU A 20 6.86 -1.98 1.26
C LEU A 20 5.44 -2.43 0.94
N ALA A 21 5.20 -3.72 0.73
CA ALA A 21 3.88 -4.25 0.44
C ALA A 21 2.93 -4.08 1.63
N GLU A 22 3.42 -4.31 2.85
CA GLU A 22 2.70 -4.02 4.11
C GLU A 22 2.33 -2.54 4.22
N THR A 23 3.27 -1.66 3.89
CA THR A 23 3.07 -0.22 4.00
C THR A 23 2.18 0.35 2.88
N ALA A 24 2.07 -0.36 1.76
CA ALA A 24 1.30 0.10 0.60
C ALA A 24 -0.21 0.02 0.80
N SER A 25 -0.73 -1.01 1.49
CA SER A 25 -2.16 -1.10 1.83
C SER A 25 -2.59 0.09 2.69
N THR A 26 -1.73 0.47 3.63
CA THR A 26 -1.89 1.64 4.50
C THR A 26 -1.89 2.95 3.70
N LEU A 27 -0.95 3.14 2.77
CA LEU A 27 -0.92 4.30 1.87
C LEU A 27 -2.21 4.44 1.08
N ILE A 28 -2.69 3.34 0.50
CA ILE A 28 -3.93 3.33 -0.29
C ILE A 28 -5.12 3.69 0.60
N ALA A 29 -5.20 3.10 1.80
CA ALA A 29 -6.28 3.38 2.74
C ALA A 29 -6.34 4.86 3.13
N HIS A 30 -5.21 5.43 3.54
CA HIS A 30 -5.14 6.85 3.91
C HIS A 30 -5.37 7.79 2.72
N ALA A 31 -5.05 7.38 1.49
CA ALA A 31 -5.37 8.15 0.29
C ALA A 31 -6.87 8.13 -0.06
N LEU A 32 -7.56 7.02 0.19
CA LEU A 32 -8.99 6.87 -0.08
C LEU A 32 -9.87 7.48 1.01
N LEU A 33 -9.43 7.49 2.27
CA LEU A 33 -10.22 7.93 3.42
C LEU A 33 -10.90 9.30 3.25
N PRO A 34 -10.22 10.35 2.75
CA PRO A 34 -10.86 11.66 2.54
C PRO A 34 -12.06 11.62 1.59
N LEU A 35 -12.08 10.71 0.62
CA LEU A 35 -13.18 10.59 -0.35
C LEU A 35 -14.49 10.13 0.29
N PHE A 36 -14.41 9.44 1.43
CA PHE A 36 -15.57 8.91 2.14
C PHE A 36 -15.90 9.76 3.38
N ALA A 37 -14.88 10.23 4.09
CA ALA A 37 -15.02 10.95 5.37
C ALA A 37 -15.83 12.25 5.28
N GLU A 38 -15.97 12.85 4.10
CA GLU A 38 -16.82 14.04 3.92
C GLU A 38 -18.32 13.77 4.05
N ASN A 39 -18.75 12.52 3.79
CA ASN A 39 -20.17 12.17 3.63
C ASN A 39 -20.70 11.15 4.64
N MET A 40 -19.83 10.64 5.54
CA MET A 40 -20.20 9.64 6.55
C MET A 40 -19.32 9.78 7.80
N SER A 41 -19.63 9.04 8.87
CA SER A 41 -18.76 9.02 10.05
C SER A 41 -17.40 8.45 9.71
N GLU A 42 -16.37 8.86 10.46
CA GLU A 42 -15.00 8.34 10.27
C GLU A 42 -14.94 6.81 10.37
N GLU A 43 -15.68 6.21 11.30
CA GLU A 43 -15.79 4.76 11.46
C GLU A 43 -16.36 4.08 10.21
N MET A 44 -17.45 4.63 9.64
CA MET A 44 -18.03 4.11 8.39
C MET A 44 -17.10 4.32 7.20
N ALA A 45 -16.40 5.45 7.16
CA ALA A 45 -15.44 5.75 6.10
C ALA A 45 -14.28 4.76 6.12
N LYS A 46 -13.72 4.46 7.30
CA LYS A 46 -12.65 3.46 7.48
C LYS A 46 -13.12 2.07 7.05
N ALA A 47 -14.29 1.62 7.50
CA ALA A 47 -14.83 0.32 7.12
C ALA A 47 -15.04 0.17 5.60
N ASN A 48 -15.52 1.23 4.92
CA ASN A 48 -15.66 1.21 3.46
C ASN A 48 -14.30 1.15 2.74
N VAL A 49 -13.32 1.90 3.23
CA VAL A 49 -11.97 1.90 2.67
C VAL A 49 -11.29 0.56 2.87
N GLU A 50 -11.38 -0.05 4.05
CA GLU A 50 -10.89 -1.40 4.34
C GLU A 50 -11.46 -2.42 3.35
N GLY A 51 -12.77 -2.33 3.07
CA GLY A 51 -13.41 -3.16 2.04
C GLY A 51 -12.79 -2.97 0.66
N ILE A 52 -12.55 -1.72 0.23
CA ILE A 52 -11.94 -1.44 -1.07
C ILE A 52 -10.49 -1.96 -1.15
N VAL A 53 -9.69 -1.73 -0.10
CA VAL A 53 -8.30 -2.20 -0.05
C VAL A 53 -8.24 -3.72 -0.08
N THR A 54 -9.16 -4.40 0.60
CA THR A 54 -9.32 -5.86 0.58
C THR A 54 -9.62 -6.37 -0.84
N GLU A 55 -10.58 -5.77 -1.54
CA GLU A 55 -10.92 -6.16 -2.92
C GLU A 55 -9.76 -5.90 -3.90
N LEU A 56 -9.02 -4.80 -3.72
CA LEU A 56 -7.81 -4.54 -4.49
C LEU A 56 -6.74 -5.61 -4.24
N ALA A 57 -6.58 -6.05 -3.00
CA ALA A 57 -5.63 -7.11 -2.66
C ALA A 57 -6.01 -8.43 -3.33
N TYR A 58 -7.29 -8.82 -3.32
CA TYR A 58 -7.77 -10.00 -4.04
C TYR A 58 -7.51 -9.92 -5.55
N LEU A 59 -7.67 -8.75 -6.16
CA LEU A 59 -7.31 -8.56 -7.57
C LEU A 59 -5.82 -8.86 -7.82
N PHE A 60 -4.92 -8.43 -6.92
CA PHE A 60 -3.50 -8.71 -7.09
C PHE A 60 -3.14 -10.17 -6.79
N ASP A 61 -3.86 -10.82 -5.89
CA ASP A 61 -3.58 -12.21 -5.51
C ASP A 61 -4.06 -13.19 -6.58
N ASP A 62 -5.34 -13.07 -6.97
CA ASP A 62 -6.05 -14.05 -7.79
C ASP A 62 -6.39 -13.54 -9.20
N GLY A 63 -6.10 -12.28 -9.52
CA GLY A 63 -6.37 -11.71 -10.84
C GLY A 63 -5.58 -12.41 -11.95
N GLU A 64 -6.26 -12.72 -13.04
CA GLU A 64 -5.64 -13.26 -14.25
C GLU A 64 -6.08 -12.47 -15.49
N ILE A 65 -5.11 -12.22 -16.36
CA ILE A 65 -5.29 -11.51 -17.62
C ILE A 65 -4.82 -12.44 -18.73
N GLU A 66 -5.73 -12.85 -19.62
CA GLU A 66 -5.39 -13.64 -20.80
C GLU A 66 -5.22 -12.73 -22.03
N LEU A 67 -4.02 -12.73 -22.62
CA LEU A 67 -3.71 -11.97 -23.83
C LEU A 67 -2.90 -12.84 -24.79
N GLY A 68 -3.44 -13.08 -25.98
CA GLY A 68 -2.76 -13.87 -27.03
C GLY A 68 -2.46 -15.32 -26.61
N GLY A 69 -3.34 -15.94 -25.80
CA GLY A 69 -3.17 -17.31 -25.30
C GLY A 69 -2.14 -17.45 -24.17
N LYS A 70 -1.72 -16.33 -23.56
CA LYS A 70 -0.82 -16.30 -22.40
C LYS A 70 -1.54 -15.70 -21.20
N ILE A 71 -1.26 -16.23 -20.02
CA ILE A 71 -1.79 -15.76 -18.74
C ILE A 71 -0.76 -14.83 -18.09
N PHE A 72 -1.23 -13.67 -17.63
CA PHE A 72 -0.48 -12.71 -16.85
C PHE A 72 -1.20 -12.48 -15.52
N ARG A 73 -0.46 -12.33 -14.43
CA ARG A 73 -1.02 -11.99 -13.12
C ARG A 73 -0.53 -10.62 -12.69
N PRO A 74 -1.41 -9.72 -12.24
CA PRO A 74 -0.99 -8.43 -11.74
C PRO A 74 -0.20 -8.62 -10.44
N ARG A 75 0.82 -7.78 -10.24
CA ARG A 75 1.64 -7.72 -9.02
C ARG A 75 2.00 -6.26 -8.76
N LEU A 76 2.07 -5.89 -7.48
CA LEU A 76 2.66 -4.60 -7.10
C LEU A 76 4.19 -4.70 -7.24
N ALA A 77 4.79 -3.72 -7.91
CA ALA A 77 6.23 -3.57 -8.12
C ALA A 77 6.66 -2.22 -7.53
N PHE A 78 7.67 -2.18 -6.65
CA PHE A 78 8.20 -0.94 -6.09
C PHE A 78 9.52 -0.62 -6.79
N ILE A 79 9.72 0.66 -7.04
CA ILE A 79 10.88 1.18 -7.74
C ILE A 79 11.61 2.13 -6.79
N ASP A 80 12.93 1.95 -6.66
CA ASP A 80 13.77 2.81 -5.84
C ASP A 80 14.08 4.15 -6.53
N GLU A 81 14.80 5.03 -5.83
CA GLU A 81 15.18 6.35 -6.34
C GLU A 81 16.11 6.29 -7.57
N THR A 82 16.74 5.15 -7.82
CA THR A 82 17.60 4.91 -9.00
C THR A 82 16.81 4.43 -10.21
N GLY A 83 15.53 4.09 -10.03
CA GLY A 83 14.68 3.52 -11.07
C GLY A 83 14.73 1.98 -11.14
N ALA A 84 15.39 1.31 -10.19
CA ALA A 84 15.45 -0.14 -10.15
C ALA A 84 14.23 -0.73 -9.43
N ILE A 85 13.67 -1.81 -9.97
CA ILE A 85 12.63 -2.57 -9.29
C ILE A 85 13.27 -3.31 -8.11
N LEU A 86 12.69 -3.16 -6.92
CA LEU A 86 13.17 -3.87 -5.74
C LEU A 86 13.00 -5.39 -5.91
N PRO A 87 13.96 -6.20 -5.42
CA PRO A 87 13.86 -7.66 -5.48
C PRO A 87 12.70 -8.15 -4.60
N GLY A 88 12.03 -9.22 -5.01
CA GLY A 88 10.96 -9.84 -4.21
C GLY A 88 9.54 -9.71 -4.80
N ALA A 89 9.33 -8.82 -5.78
CA ALA A 89 8.00 -8.57 -6.36
C ALA A 89 7.31 -9.82 -6.94
N ALA A 90 8.09 -10.76 -7.48
CA ALA A 90 7.57 -12.01 -8.05
C ALA A 90 7.25 -13.08 -6.99
N GLN A 91 7.75 -12.91 -5.77
CA GLN A 91 7.62 -13.87 -4.67
C GLN A 91 6.44 -13.53 -3.74
N LEU A 92 5.88 -12.33 -3.83
CA LEU A 92 4.65 -11.99 -3.12
C LEU A 92 3.47 -12.77 -3.70
N ASN A 93 2.92 -13.63 -2.85
CA ASN A 93 1.78 -14.48 -3.21
C ASN A 93 0.45 -13.97 -2.63
N THR A 94 0.47 -13.21 -1.53
CA THR A 94 -0.76 -12.81 -0.81
C THR A 94 -0.66 -11.39 -0.25
N LEU A 95 -1.01 -10.38 -1.05
CA LEU A 95 -1.22 -9.00 -0.61
C LEU A 95 -2.40 -8.88 0.35
N HIS A 96 -3.40 -9.76 0.27
CA HIS A 96 -4.53 -9.73 1.18
C HIS A 96 -4.11 -9.88 2.65
N GLN A 97 -3.13 -10.75 2.92
CA GLN A 97 -2.59 -10.93 4.27
C GLN A 97 -1.93 -9.66 4.82
N LEU A 98 -1.41 -8.80 3.93
CA LEU A 98 -0.76 -7.54 4.28
C LEU A 98 -1.74 -6.36 4.31
N ALA A 99 -3.01 -6.61 3.99
CA ALA A 99 -4.08 -5.62 3.90
C ALA A 99 -5.16 -5.79 4.99
N ASP A 100 -5.00 -6.74 5.92
CA ASP A 100 -6.04 -7.15 6.89
C ASP A 100 -6.37 -6.04 7.91
N ALA A 101 -5.43 -5.13 8.19
CA ALA A 101 -5.62 -4.00 9.09
C ALA A 101 -4.87 -2.73 8.61
N PRO A 102 -5.32 -2.10 7.52
CA PRO A 102 -4.55 -1.05 6.83
C PRO A 102 -4.48 0.28 7.61
N PHE A 103 -5.22 0.41 8.71
CA PHE A 103 -5.15 1.55 9.63
C PHE A 103 -4.43 1.22 10.95
N GLU A 104 -4.09 -0.05 11.21
CA GLU A 104 -3.41 -0.49 12.43
C GLU A 104 -1.95 -0.81 12.12
N ILE A 105 -1.12 0.25 12.08
CA ILE A 105 0.32 0.04 11.95
C ILE A 105 0.90 -0.36 13.31
N ALA A 106 1.64 -1.46 13.33
CA ALA A 106 2.38 -1.91 14.49
C ALA A 106 3.29 -0.77 15.01
N PRO A 107 3.18 -0.33 16.29
CA PRO A 107 3.98 0.78 16.81
C PRO A 107 5.49 0.59 16.65
N GLU A 108 5.96 -0.66 16.71
CA GLU A 108 7.34 -1.08 16.48
C GLU A 108 7.84 -0.85 15.06
N ALA A 109 6.97 -0.72 14.06
CA ALA A 109 7.34 -0.38 12.70
C ALA A 109 7.89 1.05 12.58
N GLY A 110 7.65 1.90 13.60
CA GLY A 110 8.19 3.26 13.67
C GLY A 110 7.70 4.18 12.55
N ILE A 111 6.62 3.78 11.88
CA ILE A 111 6.09 4.46 10.72
C ILE A 111 5.39 5.76 11.12
N THR A 112 5.78 6.85 10.49
CA THR A 112 5.18 8.18 10.64
C THR A 112 4.59 8.65 9.32
N PHE A 113 3.47 9.36 9.40
CA PHE A 113 2.90 10.08 8.26
C PHE A 113 3.38 11.52 8.33
N GLU A 114 4.01 12.00 7.26
CA GLU A 114 4.33 13.42 7.15
C GLU A 114 3.07 14.20 6.80
N GLU A 115 2.91 15.36 7.45
CA GLU A 115 1.86 16.31 7.10
C GLU A 115 2.02 16.72 5.63
N PRO A 116 0.91 16.87 4.91
CA PRO A 116 0.98 17.24 3.51
C PRO A 116 1.66 18.59 3.32
N GLU A 117 2.74 18.62 2.52
CA GLU A 117 3.34 19.87 2.05
C GLU A 117 2.31 20.62 1.18
N PHE A 118 1.74 21.69 1.73
CA PHE A 118 0.95 22.65 0.96
C PHE A 118 1.92 23.62 0.30
N VAL A 119 1.84 23.74 -1.03
CA VAL A 119 2.42 24.89 -1.73
C VAL A 119 1.38 25.99 -1.65
N ASP A 120 1.61 27.00 -0.82
CA ASP A 120 0.79 28.21 -0.83
C ASP A 120 0.86 28.81 -2.25
N GLU A 121 -0.30 28.92 -2.93
CA GLU A 121 -0.43 29.58 -4.25
C GLU A 121 -0.27 31.11 -4.15
#